data_AF-A0A1B6MH77-F1
#
_entry.id   AF-A0A1B6MH77-F1
#
_cell.length_a   1.000
_cell.length_b   1.000
_cell.length_c   1.000
_cell.angle_alpha   90.00
_cell.angle_beta   90.00
_cell.angle_gamma   90.00
#
_symmetry.space_group_name_H-M   'P 1'
#
loop_
_entity.id
_entity.type
_entity.pdbx_description
1 polymer ?
#
loop_
_entity_poly.entity_id
_entity_poly.type
_entity_poly.pdbx_seq_one_letter_code
_entity_poly.pdbx_strand_id
1 'polypeptide(L)'
;KVLKLYAWEPSFKDYILKIREKELVNMRTCAIYGSMISLVFVSSSFLVSFSSFVTFVLIDERNVLTPEIAFVASALFSIMRLPLALLPLIVQMMLQFLVSVKRITNFMNAEELDLESISHDKSRKEPLIIEKGTFSWDCENSEGEALRNITLKVQPGQLVAV
;
A
#
# COMPACT_ATOMS: atom_id res chain seq x y z
N LYS A 1 3.05 -30.19 8.06
CA LYS A 1 3.20 -31.44 8.85
C LYS A 1 2.25 -31.48 10.05
N VAL A 2 2.25 -30.47 10.93
CA VAL A 2 1.34 -30.36 12.08
C VAL A 2 -0.15 -30.45 11.70
N LEU A 3 -0.58 -29.67 10.70
CA LEU A 3 -1.98 -29.65 10.23
C LEU A 3 -2.52 -31.03 9.81
N LYS A 4 -1.67 -31.81 9.12
CA LYS A 4 -1.98 -33.18 8.66
C LYS A 4 -1.98 -34.18 9.81
N LEU A 5 -1.01 -34.07 10.73
CA LEU A 5 -0.91 -34.94 11.90
C LEU A 5 -2.14 -34.81 12.82
N TYR A 6 -2.70 -33.60 12.93
CA TYR A 6 -3.91 -33.33 13.73
C TYR A 6 -5.21 -33.37 12.91
N ALA A 7 -5.16 -33.74 11.62
CA ALA A 7 -6.31 -33.78 10.71
C ALA A 7 -7.18 -32.49 10.69
N TRP A 8 -6.56 -31.32 10.90
CA TRP A 8 -7.24 -30.02 10.91
C TRP A 8 -7.51 -29.44 9.52
N GLU A 9 -7.16 -30.16 8.46
CA GLU A 9 -7.34 -29.71 7.07
C GLU A 9 -8.78 -29.33 6.73
N PRO A 10 -9.83 -30.08 7.13
CA PRO A 10 -11.22 -29.70 6.86
C PRO A 10 -11.61 -28.39 7.55
N SER A 11 -11.26 -28.22 8.82
CA SER A 11 -11.58 -27.01 9.59
C SER A 11 -10.88 -25.76 9.01
N PHE A 12 -9.63 -25.89 8.58
CA PHE A 12 -8.91 -24.81 7.91
C PHE A 12 -9.47 -24.50 6.53
N LYS A 13 -9.85 -25.54 5.77
CA LYS A 13 -10.51 -25.37 4.47
C LYS A 13 -11.81 -24.59 4.63
N ASP A 14 -12.66 -24.95 5.59
CA ASP A 14 -13.93 -24.26 5.84
C ASP A 14 -13.71 -22.81 6.25
N TYR A 15 -12.68 -22.55 7.07
CA TYR A 15 -12.30 -21.18 7.43
C TYR A 15 -11.88 -20.35 6.22
N ILE A 16 -11.04 -20.90 5.34
CA ILE A 16 -10.59 -20.23 4.11
C ILE A 16 -11.78 -19.99 3.17
N LEU A 17 -12.68 -20.96 3.02
CA LEU A 17 -13.87 -20.83 2.17
C LEU A 17 -14.81 -19.72 2.66
N LYS A 18 -14.99 -19.57 3.98
CA LYS A 18 -15.76 -18.45 4.56
C LYS A 18 -15.17 -17.08 4.21
N ILE A 19 -13.84 -16.96 4.19
CA ILE A 19 -13.16 -15.72 3.76
C ILE A 19 -13.34 -15.53 2.25
N ARG A 20 -13.22 -16.62 1.47
CA ARG A 20 -13.36 -16.59 0.01
C ARG A 20 -14.76 -16.15 -0.42
N GLU A 21 -15.81 -16.58 0.27
CA GLU A 21 -17.18 -16.13 0.00
C GLU A 21 -17.33 -14.61 0.15
N LYS A 22 -16.76 -14.03 1.22
CA LYS A 22 -16.75 -12.57 1.42
C LYS A 22 -15.97 -11.86 0.31
N GLU A 23 -14.82 -12.41 -0.08
CA GLU A 23 -14.01 -11.88 -1.16
C GLU A 23 -14.77 -11.88 -2.50
N LEU A 24 -15.49 -12.97 -2.82
CA LEU A 24 -16.27 -13.07 -4.06
C LEU A 24 -17.40 -12.05 -4.12
N VAL A 25 -18.06 -11.76 -2.99
CA VAL A 25 -19.08 -10.70 -2.92
C VAL A 25 -18.46 -9.32 -3.20
N ASN A 26 -17.30 -9.03 -2.62
CA ASN A 26 -16.59 -7.79 -2.88
C ASN A 26 -16.12 -7.70 -4.34
N MET A 27 -15.60 -8.80 -4.89
CA MET A 27 -15.15 -8.87 -6.29
C MET A 27 -16.31 -8.65 -7.26
N ARG A 28 -17.49 -9.24 -6.99
CA ARG A 28 -18.71 -9.00 -7.78
C ARG A 28 -19.14 -7.54 -7.71
N THR A 29 -19.14 -6.97 -6.51
CA THR A 29 -19.48 -5.56 -6.30
C THR A 29 -18.53 -4.64 -7.09
N CYS A 30 -17.20 -4.89 -7.02
CA CYS A 30 -16.20 -4.18 -7.80
C CYS A 30 -16.44 -4.32 -9.32
N ALA A 31 -16.78 -5.52 -9.80
CA ALA A 31 -17.07 -5.75 -11.21
C ALA A 31 -18.30 -4.96 -11.68
N ILE A 32 -19.35 -4.88 -10.85
CA ILE A 32 -20.54 -4.07 -11.14
C ILE A 32 -20.17 -2.57 -11.23
N TYR A 33 -19.43 -2.04 -10.25
CA TYR A 33 -18.96 -0.65 -10.29
C TYR A 33 -18.06 -0.37 -11.50
N GLY A 34 -17.11 -1.25 -11.81
CA GLY A 34 -16.26 -1.12 -12.99
C GLY A 34 -17.05 -1.12 -14.29
N SER A 35 -18.09 -1.96 -14.38
CA SER A 35 -19.00 -1.98 -15.54
C SER A 35 -19.81 -0.69 -15.66
N MET A 36 -20.32 -0.16 -14.53
CA MET A 36 -21.05 1.12 -14.51
C MET A 36 -20.15 2.29 -14.93
N ILE A 37 -18.93 2.37 -14.41
CA ILE A 37 -17.94 3.39 -14.79
C ILE A 37 -17.63 3.30 -16.30
N SER A 38 -17.44 2.09 -16.82
CA SER A 38 -17.18 1.86 -18.24
C SER A 38 -18.34 2.32 -19.12
N LEU A 39 -19.59 2.04 -18.70
CA LEU A 39 -20.79 2.52 -19.39
C LEU A 39 -20.82 4.05 -19.41
N VAL A 40 -20.63 4.70 -18.26
CA VAL A 40 -20.59 6.16 -18.15
C VAL A 40 -19.51 6.74 -19.07
N PHE A 41 -18.34 6.12 -19.14
CA PHE A 41 -17.24 6.60 -19.98
C PHE A 41 -17.52 6.47 -21.48
N VAL A 42 -18.23 5.42 -21.91
CA VAL A 42 -18.67 5.24 -23.30
C VAL A 42 -19.80 6.22 -23.63
N SER A 43 -20.79 6.36 -22.75
CA SER A 43 -21.94 7.26 -22.98
C SER A 43 -21.55 8.73 -22.86
N SER A 44 -20.56 9.08 -22.03
CA SER A 44 -20.13 10.46 -21.80
C SER A 44 -19.70 11.16 -23.09
N SER A 45 -18.98 10.47 -23.98
CA SER A 45 -18.55 11.05 -25.25
C SER A 45 -19.74 11.46 -26.13
N PHE A 46 -20.78 10.62 -26.16
CA PHE A 46 -22.01 10.91 -26.88
C PHE A 46 -22.80 12.05 -26.22
N LEU A 47 -22.96 11.99 -24.89
CA LEU A 47 -23.69 12.99 -24.12
C LEU A 47 -23.07 14.39 -24.24
N VAL A 48 -21.74 14.48 -24.23
CA VAL A 48 -21.02 15.76 -24.38
C VAL A 48 -21.25 16.36 -25.77
N SER A 49 -21.17 15.57 -26.83
CA SER A 49 -21.46 16.06 -28.19
C SER A 49 -22.92 16.45 -28.34
N PHE A 50 -23.84 15.62 -27.84
CA PHE A 50 -25.27 15.89 -27.87
C PHE A 50 -25.62 17.19 -27.11
N SER A 51 -25.16 17.35 -25.87
CA SER A 51 -25.42 18.55 -25.08
C SER A 51 -24.84 19.80 -25.72
N SER A 52 -23.65 19.70 -26.32
CA SER A 52 -22.99 20.83 -26.99
C SER A 52 -23.76 21.29 -28.22
N PHE A 53 -24.20 20.36 -29.07
CA PHE A 53 -24.99 20.69 -30.27
C PHE A 53 -26.40 21.18 -29.93
N VAL A 54 -27.05 20.58 -28.93
CA VAL A 54 -28.36 21.06 -28.44
C VAL A 54 -28.23 22.49 -27.91
N THR A 55 -27.22 22.76 -27.10
CA THR A 55 -26.99 24.11 -26.56
C THR A 55 -26.66 25.12 -27.67
N PHE A 56 -25.87 24.71 -28.67
CA PHE A 56 -25.52 25.55 -29.81
C PHE A 56 -26.76 26.02 -30.61
N VAL A 57 -27.72 25.12 -30.85
CA VAL A 57 -28.96 25.43 -31.56
C VAL A 57 -29.95 26.23 -30.70
N LEU A 58 -29.99 25.98 -29.38
CA LEU A 58 -30.93 26.67 -28.48
C LEU A 58 -30.54 28.12 -28.13
N ILE A 59 -29.26 28.49 -28.26
CA ILE A 59 -28.77 29.82 -27.87
C ILE A 59 -29.23 30.92 -28.83
N ASP A 60 -29.22 30.66 -30.14
CA ASP A 60 -29.62 31.64 -31.16
C ASP A 60 -30.27 30.89 -32.33
N GLU A 61 -31.44 31.35 -32.76
CA GLU A 61 -32.19 30.78 -33.90
C GLU A 61 -31.41 30.87 -35.21
N ARG A 62 -30.39 31.73 -35.28
CA ARG A 62 -29.49 31.86 -36.44
C ARG A 62 -28.40 30.80 -36.50
N ASN A 63 -28.18 30.05 -35.42
CA ASN A 63 -27.17 28.99 -35.36
C ASN A 63 -27.64 27.74 -36.09
N VAL A 64 -27.28 27.62 -37.37
CA VAL A 64 -27.55 26.41 -38.14
C VAL A 64 -26.41 25.42 -37.94
N LEU A 65 -26.73 24.23 -37.41
CA LEU A 65 -25.78 23.14 -37.28
C LEU A 65 -25.45 22.57 -38.67
N THR A 66 -24.38 23.08 -39.29
CA THR A 66 -23.87 22.54 -40.56
C THR A 66 -23.03 21.28 -40.31
N PRO A 67 -22.94 20.36 -41.30
CA PRO A 67 -22.10 19.17 -41.19
C PRO A 67 -20.62 19.51 -40.90
N GLU A 68 -20.11 20.59 -41.47
CA GLU A 68 -18.73 21.06 -41.25
C GLU A 68 -18.47 21.35 -39.77
N ILE A 69 -19.35 22.12 -39.12
CA ILE A 69 -19.23 22.45 -37.68
C ILE A 69 -19.33 21.17 -36.84
N ALA A 70 -20.25 20.27 -37.17
CA ALA A 70 -20.45 19.03 -36.43
C ALA A 70 -19.23 18.09 -36.50
N PHE A 71 -18.64 17.91 -37.70
CA PHE A 71 -17.47 17.04 -37.88
C PHE A 71 -16.22 17.64 -37.23
N VAL A 72 -16.00 18.95 -37.36
CA VAL A 72 -14.85 19.62 -36.72
C VAL A 72 -14.94 19.55 -35.19
N ALA A 73 -16.12 19.83 -34.63
CA ALA A 73 -16.34 19.71 -33.18
C ALA A 73 -16.16 18.28 -32.67
N SER A 74 -16.68 17.28 -33.39
CA SER A 74 -16.49 15.87 -33.03
C SER A 74 -15.02 15.45 -33.05
N ALA A 75 -14.22 15.95 -33.99
CA ALA A 75 -12.79 15.70 -34.03
C ALA A 75 -12.06 16.31 -32.82
N LEU A 76 -12.41 17.55 -32.44
CA LEU A 76 -11.84 18.22 -31.27
C LEU A 76 -12.16 17.49 -29.96
N PHE A 77 -13.41 17.05 -29.77
CA PHE A 77 -13.80 16.25 -28.59
C PHE A 77 -13.02 14.94 -28.50
N SER A 78 -12.76 14.28 -29.64
CA SER A 78 -11.97 13.05 -29.68
C SER A 78 -10.52 13.28 -29.22
N ILE A 79 -9.88 14.37 -29.66
CA ILE A 79 -8.51 14.71 -29.26
C ILE A 79 -8.44 15.05 -27.76
N MET A 80 -9.42 15.77 -27.22
CA MET A 80 -9.46 16.12 -25.80
C MET A 80 -9.74 14.92 -24.88
N ARG A 81 -10.36 13.85 -25.38
CA ARG A 81 -10.75 12.70 -24.55
C ARG A 81 -9.57 12.06 -23.82
N LEU A 82 -8.43 11.92 -24.51
CA LEU A 82 -7.24 11.29 -23.96
C LEU A 82 -6.66 12.05 -22.75
N PRO A 83 -6.35 13.36 -22.83
CA PRO A 83 -5.84 14.09 -21.67
C PRO A 83 -6.84 14.14 -20.51
N LEU A 84 -8.16 14.25 -20.77
CA LEU A 84 -9.17 14.18 -19.71
C LEU A 84 -9.20 12.81 -19.01
N ALA A 85 -8.99 11.73 -19.74
CA ALA A 85 -8.93 10.37 -19.18
C ALA A 85 -7.68 10.12 -18.32
N LEU A 86 -6.57 10.78 -18.65
CA LEU A 86 -5.29 10.64 -17.93
C LEU A 86 -5.26 11.42 -16.62
N LEU A 87 -5.99 12.53 -16.50
CA LEU A 87 -5.97 13.36 -15.30
C LEU A 87 -6.29 12.59 -14.00
N PRO A 88 -7.39 11.80 -13.91
CA PRO A 88 -7.68 11.02 -12.71
C PRO A 88 -6.58 10.00 -12.38
N LEU A 89 -5.99 9.39 -13.42
CA LEU A 89 -4.92 8.41 -13.26
C LEU A 89 -3.67 9.04 -12.64
N ILE A 90 -3.29 10.23 -13.10
CA ILE A 90 -2.13 10.96 -12.55
C ILE A 90 -2.37 11.34 -11.08
N VAL A 91 -3.59 11.78 -10.73
CA VAL A 91 -3.94 12.09 -9.34
C VAL A 91 -3.83 10.83 -8.47
N GLN A 92 -4.35 9.69 -8.93
CA GLN A 92 -4.23 8.42 -8.22
C GLN A 92 -2.76 8.02 -8.02
N MET A 93 -1.93 8.13 -9.06
CA MET A 93 -0.50 7.83 -8.98
C MET A 93 0.22 8.75 -7.99
N MET A 94 -0.09 10.04 -7.99
CA MET A 94 0.45 11.00 -7.02
C MET A 94 0.09 10.60 -5.58
N LEU A 95 -1.17 10.24 -5.32
CA LEU A 95 -1.59 9.80 -3.99
C LEU A 95 -0.86 8.52 -3.55
N GLN A 96 -0.72 7.54 -4.45
CA GLN A 96 0.03 6.31 -4.16
C GLN A 96 1.52 6.59 -3.92
N PHE A 97 2.11 7.51 -4.69
CA PHE A 97 3.48 7.96 -4.51
C PHE A 97 3.67 8.59 -3.13
N LEU A 98 2.80 9.51 -2.71
CA LEU A 98 2.88 10.17 -1.40
C LEU A 98 2.84 9.18 -0.24
N VAL A 99 1.92 8.20 -0.29
CA VAL A 99 1.83 7.16 0.75
C VAL A 99 3.06 6.26 0.73
N SER A 100 3.58 5.93 -0.45
CA SER A 100 4.78 5.09 -0.59
C SER A 100 6.02 5.79 -0.05
N VAL A 101 6.21 7.07 -0.38
CA VAL A 101 7.28 7.91 0.16
C VAL A 101 7.18 7.97 1.68
N LYS A 102 5.98 8.22 2.24
CA LYS A 102 5.79 8.23 3.70
C LYS A 102 6.24 6.91 4.36
N ARG A 103 5.90 5.76 3.78
CA ARG A 103 6.33 4.45 4.30
C ARG A 103 7.84 4.27 4.25
N ILE A 104 8.47 4.67 3.14
CA ILE A 104 9.92 4.62 2.99
C ILE A 104 10.58 5.54 4.02
N THR A 105 10.10 6.76 4.17
CA THR A 105 10.60 7.71 5.17
C THR A 105 10.49 7.16 6.58
N ASN A 106 9.37 6.54 6.95
CA ASN A 106 9.20 5.91 8.25
C ASN A 106 10.20 4.76 8.47
N PHE A 107 10.45 3.94 7.45
CA PHE A 107 11.42 2.84 7.53
C PHE A 107 12.86 3.35 7.64
N MET A 108 13.23 4.35 6.84
CA MET A 108 14.58 4.92 6.85
C MET A 108 14.89 5.71 8.12
N ASN A 109 13.87 6.19 8.83
CA ASN A 109 13.99 6.86 10.12
C ASN A 109 13.62 5.93 11.30
N ALA A 110 13.52 4.62 11.07
CA ALA A 110 13.32 3.68 12.16
C ALA A 110 14.55 3.73 13.09
N GLU A 111 14.32 3.50 14.39
CA GLU A 111 15.40 3.43 15.36
C GLU A 111 16.36 2.29 14.98
N GLU A 112 17.64 2.62 14.87
CA GLU A 112 18.70 1.65 14.61
C GLU A 112 19.41 1.28 15.91
N LEU A 113 19.98 0.07 15.93
CA LEU A 113 20.79 -0.39 17.06
C LEU A 113 22.03 0.48 17.20
N ASP A 114 22.26 1.00 18.40
CA ASP A 114 23.49 1.70 18.73
C ASP A 114 24.67 0.72 18.72
N LEU A 115 25.58 0.88 17.76
CA LEU A 115 26.77 0.03 17.61
C LEU A 115 27.83 0.31 18.70
N GLU A 116 27.77 1.47 19.35
CA GLU A 116 28.67 1.81 20.47
C GLU A 116 28.21 1.21 21.80
N SER A 117 27.04 0.55 21.84
CA SER A 117 26.54 -0.15 23.02
C SER A 117 27.44 -1.31 23.47
N ILE A 118 28.31 -1.82 22.58
CA ILE A 118 29.27 -2.89 22.87
C ILE A 118 30.69 -2.36 22.67
N SER A 119 31.48 -2.38 23.75
CA SER A 119 32.90 -2.03 23.67
C SER A 119 33.72 -3.19 23.10
N HIS A 120 34.40 -2.96 21.97
CA HIS A 120 35.32 -3.92 21.33
C HIS A 120 36.80 -3.64 21.65
N ASP A 121 37.10 -3.42 22.93
CA ASP A 121 38.47 -3.15 23.40
C ASP A 121 39.35 -4.43 23.36
N LYS A 122 40.26 -4.48 22.37
CA LYS A 122 41.21 -5.59 22.18
C LYS A 122 42.33 -5.62 23.22
N SER A 123 42.46 -4.60 24.08
CA SER A 123 43.49 -4.54 25.11
C SER A 123 43.14 -5.36 26.35
N ARG A 124 41.84 -5.66 26.56
CA ARG A 124 41.38 -6.46 27.69
C ARG A 124 41.69 -7.94 27.49
N LYS A 125 42.02 -8.61 28.60
CA LYS A 125 42.34 -10.04 28.59
C LYS A 125 41.09 -10.90 28.50
N GLU A 126 39.99 -10.45 29.09
CA GLU A 126 38.75 -11.21 29.16
C GLU A 126 37.90 -11.06 27.89
N PRO A 127 37.51 -12.17 27.23
CA PRO A 127 36.76 -12.12 25.96
C PRO A 127 35.30 -11.66 26.08
N LEU A 128 34.68 -11.78 27.26
CA LEU A 128 33.30 -11.34 27.50
C LEU A 128 33.15 -10.84 28.94
N ILE A 129 32.66 -9.61 29.09
CA ILE A 129 32.28 -9.01 30.36
C ILE A 129 30.92 -8.34 30.18
N ILE A 130 29.98 -8.69 31.05
CA ILE A 130 28.69 -8.02 31.20
C ILE A 130 28.60 -7.63 32.66
N GLU A 131 28.38 -6.36 32.97
CA GLU A 131 28.24 -5.87 34.35
C GLU A 131 26.91 -5.14 34.50
N LYS A 132 26.02 -5.68 35.34
CA LYS A 132 24.69 -5.12 35.62
C LYS A 132 23.88 -4.78 34.35
N GLY A 133 24.05 -5.58 33.28
CA GLY A 133 23.36 -5.38 32.00
C GLY A 133 21.87 -5.70 32.11
N THR A 134 21.04 -4.83 31.54
CA THR A 134 19.58 -5.01 31.44
C THR A 134 19.18 -4.87 29.97
N PHE A 135 18.42 -5.84 29.46
CA PHE A 135 18.09 -5.94 28.04
C PHE A 135 16.58 -6.14 27.85
N SER A 136 16.00 -5.39 26.91
CA SER A 136 14.62 -5.51 26.46
C SER A 136 14.56 -5.67 24.95
N TRP A 137 13.47 -6.29 24.46
CA TRP A 137 13.19 -6.37 23.02
C TRP A 137 12.41 -5.15 22.50
N ASP A 138 11.74 -4.43 23.40
CA ASP A 138 10.96 -3.24 23.10
C ASP A 138 11.64 -2.05 23.77
N CYS A 139 11.81 -0.96 23.01
CA CYS A 139 12.42 0.29 23.47
C CYS A 139 11.41 1.16 24.22
N GLU A 140 10.10 1.03 23.94
CA GLU A 140 9.07 1.93 24.47
C GLU A 140 8.46 1.46 25.79
N ASN A 141 8.45 0.15 26.07
CA ASN A 141 7.86 -0.42 27.28
C ASN A 141 8.92 -1.00 28.23
N SER A 142 9.25 -0.22 29.26
CA SER A 142 10.12 -0.64 30.38
C SER A 142 9.55 -1.81 31.21
N GLU A 143 8.29 -2.19 31.00
CA GLU A 143 7.67 -3.34 31.68
C GLU A 143 8.15 -4.69 31.12
N GLY A 144 8.77 -4.71 29.92
CA GLY A 144 9.18 -5.90 29.18
C GLY A 144 10.68 -6.24 29.23
N GLU A 145 11.41 -5.85 30.27
CA GLU A 145 12.83 -6.25 30.44
C GLU A 145 12.95 -7.78 30.50
N ALA A 146 13.52 -8.39 29.46
CA ALA A 146 13.69 -9.83 29.32
C ALA A 146 14.85 -10.36 30.17
N LEU A 147 15.89 -9.55 30.34
CA LEU A 147 17.08 -9.86 31.13
C LEU A 147 17.39 -8.67 32.04
N ARG A 148 17.57 -8.91 33.34
CA ARG A 148 17.75 -7.85 34.34
C ARG A 148 18.99 -8.09 35.19
N ASN A 149 19.81 -7.05 35.34
CA ASN A 149 20.97 -7.03 36.22
C ASN A 149 21.92 -8.23 36.04
N ILE A 150 22.17 -8.62 34.78
CA ILE A 150 23.07 -9.73 34.47
C ILE A 150 24.51 -9.27 34.66
N THR A 151 25.26 -10.03 35.46
CA THR A 151 26.70 -9.86 35.62
C THR A 151 27.38 -11.17 35.27
N LEU A 152 28.17 -11.18 34.21
CA LEU A 152 28.86 -12.35 33.68
C LEU A 152 30.28 -11.97 33.26
N LYS A 153 31.26 -12.77 33.65
CA LYS A 153 32.66 -12.59 33.26
C LYS A 153 33.25 -13.93 32.84
N VAL A 154 33.74 -14.01 31.60
CA VAL A 154 34.34 -15.22 31.02
C VAL A 154 35.85 -15.03 30.87
N GLN A 155 36.65 -16.01 31.31
CA GLN A 155 38.11 -15.97 31.18
C GLN A 155 38.60 -16.66 29.89
N PRO A 156 39.79 -16.32 29.38
CA PRO A 156 40.38 -16.99 28.22
C PRO A 156 40.52 -18.51 28.42
N GLY A 157 40.09 -19.29 27.43
CA GLY A 157 40.21 -20.75 27.44
C GLY A 157 39.17 -21.49 28.30
N GLN A 158 38.15 -20.79 28.82
CA GLN A 158 37.05 -21.45 29.54
C GLN A 158 35.96 -21.96 28.61
N LEU A 159 35.44 -23.16 28.90
CA LEU A 159 34.22 -23.69 28.31
C LEU A 159 33.05 -23.38 29.26
N VAL A 160 32.14 -22.51 28.81
CA VAL A 160 30.97 -22.07 29.59
C VAL A 160 29.70 -22.62 28.93
N ALA A 161 28.76 -23.13 29.74
CA ALA A 161 27.44 -23.57 29.30
C ALA A 161 26.37 -22.63 29.87
N VAL A 162 25.28 -22.46 29.11
CA VAL A 162 24.09 -21.66 29.47
C VAL A 162 22.92 -22.59 29.66
#